data_AF-A0A9W6TP48-F1
#
_entry.id   AF-A0A9W6TP48-F1
#
_cell.length_a   1.000
_cell.length_b   1.000
_cell.length_c   1.000
_cell.angle_alpha   90.00
_cell.angle_beta   90.00
_cell.angle_gamma   90.00
#
_symmetry.space_group_name_H-M   'P 1'
#
loop_
_entity.id
_entity.type
_entity.pdbx_description
1 polymer ?
#
loop_
_entity_poly.entity_id
_entity_poly.type
_entity_poly.pdbx_seq_one_letter_code
_entity_poly.pdbx_strand_id
1 'polypeptide(L)'
;MGVVACLGCTLCPLRSKPTHLSVLCPTADQVDPALQNAVEQIVDDYVAYHPSLTKKMGKMVFELRPRVDWDKGRAVMYILAELGLDAEDVVPFYLGDDVSDEDAFNALNGRGIGQGISIIVRDPEAEKVDLPGNLKELPMTKASYSLRDTSEVQQFLTELARLECAC
;
A
#
# COMPACT_ATOMS: atom_id res chain seq x y z
N MET A 1 -19.06 -11.12 17.28
CA MET A 1 -20.32 -10.34 17.16
C MET A 1 -19.93 -8.88 17.02
N GLY A 2 -20.01 -8.32 15.82
CA GLY A 2 -19.75 -6.91 15.56
C GLY A 2 -21.01 -6.32 14.93
N VAL A 3 -21.61 -5.35 15.61
CA VAL A 3 -22.87 -4.69 15.25
C VAL A 3 -22.69 -3.98 13.90
N VAL A 4 -23.50 -4.36 12.93
CA VAL A 4 -23.62 -3.67 11.64
C VAL A 4 -24.83 -2.74 11.75
N ALA A 5 -24.58 -1.43 11.75
CA ALA A 5 -25.62 -0.44 11.56
C ALA A 5 -25.11 0.62 10.58
N CYS A 6 -25.57 0.55 9.34
CA CYS A 6 -25.63 1.72 8.48
C CYS A 6 -27.10 2.11 8.35
N LEU A 7 -27.48 3.20 9.02
CA LEU A 7 -28.69 3.95 8.71
C LEU A 7 -28.42 4.74 7.42
N GLY A 8 -28.99 4.29 6.29
CA GLY A 8 -29.48 5.22 5.28
C GLY A 8 -28.79 5.32 3.91
N CYS A 9 -27.71 4.59 3.60
CA CYS A 9 -27.13 4.65 2.24
C CYS A 9 -26.91 3.27 1.63
N THR A 10 -27.77 2.89 0.68
CA THR A 10 -27.70 1.62 -0.08
C THR A 10 -26.69 1.66 -1.24
N LEU A 11 -26.07 2.81 -1.50
CA LEU A 11 -25.16 3.04 -2.65
C LEU A 11 -23.68 2.81 -2.32
N CYS A 12 -23.34 2.57 -1.05
CA CYS A 12 -21.95 2.43 -0.57
C CYS A 12 -21.74 0.96 -0.12
N PRO A 13 -21.22 0.07 -0.97
CA PRO A 13 -20.99 -1.31 -0.57
C PRO A 13 -19.92 -1.37 0.53
N LEU A 14 -20.28 -1.95 1.67
CA LEU A 14 -19.37 -2.24 2.76
C LEU A 14 -18.67 -3.57 2.49
N ARG A 15 -17.34 -3.58 2.60
CA ARG A 15 -16.56 -4.81 2.54
C ARG A 15 -15.80 -5.01 3.84
N SER A 16 -16.20 -6.02 4.61
CA SER A 16 -15.46 -6.43 5.81
C SER A 16 -14.40 -7.48 5.47
N LYS A 17 -13.19 -7.27 5.96
CA LYS A 17 -12.14 -8.29 6.07
C LYS A 17 -11.80 -8.50 7.55
N PRO A 18 -11.09 -9.59 7.93
CA PRO A 18 -10.77 -9.87 9.32
C PRO A 18 -10.02 -8.74 10.03
N THR A 19 -9.27 -7.92 9.29
CA THR A 19 -8.35 -6.91 9.83
C THR A 19 -8.70 -5.47 9.48
N HIS A 20 -9.67 -5.23 8.59
CA HIS A 20 -10.09 -3.88 8.19
C HIS A 20 -11.50 -3.88 7.59
N LEU A 21 -12.15 -2.72 7.69
CA LEU A 21 -13.42 -2.43 7.04
C LEU A 21 -13.19 -1.39 5.94
N SER A 22 -13.66 -1.68 4.74
CA SER A 22 -13.60 -0.76 3.61
C SER A 22 -15.00 -0.22 3.29
N VAL A 23 -15.12 1.09 3.21
CA VAL A 23 -16.31 1.81 2.75
C VAL A 23 -16.01 2.32 1.34
N LEU A 24 -16.55 1.66 0.32
CA LEU A 24 -16.33 2.08 -1.07
C LEU A 24 -17.19 3.30 -1.39
N CYS A 25 -16.55 4.44 -1.66
CA CYS A 25 -17.20 5.65 -2.13
C CYS A 25 -16.88 5.85 -3.62
N PRO A 26 -17.82 5.59 -4.55
CA PRO A 26 -17.57 5.76 -5.98
C PRO A 26 -17.14 7.20 -6.33
N THR A 27 -16.53 7.40 -7.52
CA THR A 27 -16.00 8.70 -7.99
C THR A 27 -16.98 9.87 -7.82
N ALA A 28 -16.41 11.06 -7.62
CA ALA A 28 -17.12 12.34 -7.64
C ALA A 28 -17.92 12.59 -8.93
N ASP A 29 -17.57 11.91 -10.04
CA ASP A 29 -18.28 12.03 -11.32
C ASP A 29 -19.56 11.17 -11.40
N GLN A 30 -19.82 10.32 -10.39
CA GLN A 30 -20.96 9.39 -10.34
C GLN A 30 -21.79 9.50 -9.05
N VAL A 31 -21.35 10.32 -8.09
CA VAL A 31 -21.97 10.45 -6.76
C VAL A 31 -22.06 11.92 -6.37
N ASP A 32 -23.20 12.31 -5.80
CA ASP A 32 -23.42 13.66 -5.26
C ASP A 32 -22.31 14.02 -4.23
N PRO A 33 -21.57 15.14 -4.40
CA PRO A 33 -20.58 15.60 -3.44
C PRO A 33 -21.11 15.74 -2.01
N ALA A 34 -22.40 16.05 -1.84
CA ALA A 34 -23.04 16.08 -0.53
C ALA A 34 -23.08 14.69 0.13
N LEU A 35 -23.28 13.63 -0.67
CA LEU A 35 -23.28 12.26 -0.18
C LEU A 35 -21.86 11.79 0.19
N GLN A 36 -20.86 12.17 -0.60
CA GLN A 36 -19.45 11.89 -0.28
C GLN A 36 -19.05 12.53 1.06
N ASN A 37 -19.39 13.81 1.26
CA ASN A 37 -19.12 14.51 2.52
C ASN A 37 -19.87 13.89 3.70
N ALA A 38 -21.12 13.45 3.49
CA ALA A 38 -21.90 12.78 4.54
C ALA A 38 -21.27 11.45 4.95
N VAL A 39 -20.81 10.64 3.98
CA VAL A 39 -20.10 9.38 4.26
C VAL A 39 -18.79 9.64 4.99
N GLU A 40 -18.02 10.63 4.54
CA GLU A 40 -16.77 11.00 5.20
C GLU A 40 -17.00 11.43 6.66
N GLN A 41 -18.02 12.25 6.91
CA GLN A 41 -18.37 12.68 8.27
C GLN A 41 -18.75 11.50 9.16
N ILE A 42 -19.54 10.55 8.65
CA ILE A 42 -19.91 9.34 9.41
C ILE A 42 -18.66 8.52 9.75
N VAL A 43 -17.73 8.37 8.81
CA VAL A 43 -16.47 7.64 9.03
C VAL A 43 -15.61 8.38 10.06
N ASP A 44 -15.53 9.70 10.00
CA ASP A 44 -14.77 10.53 10.94
C ASP A 44 -15.33 10.48 12.35
N ASP A 45 -16.66 10.61 12.49
CA ASP A 45 -17.35 10.47 13.77
C ASP A 45 -17.07 9.07 14.35
N TYR A 46 -17.20 8.01 13.54
CA TYR A 46 -16.94 6.65 13.98
C TYR A 46 -15.49 6.44 14.46
N VAL A 47 -14.50 6.98 13.74
CA VAL A 47 -13.09 6.91 14.18
C VAL A 47 -12.86 7.71 15.46
N ALA A 48 -13.53 8.85 15.64
CA ALA A 48 -13.45 9.64 16.87
C ALA A 48 -14.01 8.86 18.09
N TYR A 49 -15.09 8.09 17.91
CA TYR A 49 -15.62 7.21 18.96
C TYR A 49 -14.77 5.95 19.21
N HIS A 50 -13.96 5.53 18.24
CA HIS A 50 -13.16 4.30 18.30
C HIS A 50 -11.65 4.59 18.15
N PRO A 51 -10.96 5.03 19.22
CA PRO A 51 -9.54 5.43 19.17
C PRO A 51 -8.57 4.29 18.81
N SER A 52 -9.03 3.04 18.89
CA SER A 52 -8.31 1.86 18.42
C SER A 52 -8.36 1.69 16.90
N LEU A 53 -8.98 2.59 16.15
CA LEU A 53 -9.05 2.60 14.69
C LEU A 53 -8.37 3.83 14.11
N THR A 54 -7.96 3.73 12.85
CA THR A 54 -7.49 4.86 12.04
C THR A 54 -8.14 4.82 10.66
N LYS A 55 -8.49 6.00 10.13
CA LYS A 55 -8.94 6.20 8.75
C LYS A 55 -7.73 6.25 7.82
N LYS A 56 -7.79 5.57 6.68
CA LYS A 56 -6.88 5.77 5.54
C LYS A 56 -7.73 6.04 4.29
N MET A 57 -7.32 7.03 3.50
CA MET A 57 -7.95 7.34 2.22
C MET A 57 -7.28 6.52 1.11
N GLY A 58 -8.08 5.83 0.31
CA GLY A 58 -7.66 5.18 -0.94
C GLY A 58 -8.43 5.73 -2.13
N LYS A 59 -8.10 5.25 -3.34
CA LYS A 59 -8.85 5.64 -4.55
C LYS A 59 -10.30 5.12 -4.41
N MET A 60 -11.24 6.03 -4.15
CA MET A 60 -12.67 5.73 -4.03
C MET A 60 -13.02 4.84 -2.82
N VAL A 61 -12.26 4.91 -1.73
CA VAL A 61 -12.50 4.09 -0.54
C VAL A 61 -11.99 4.75 0.73
N PHE A 62 -12.77 4.66 1.80
CA PHE A 62 -12.31 4.89 3.17
C PHE A 62 -12.00 3.55 3.83
N GLU A 63 -10.77 3.36 4.31
CA GLU A 63 -10.36 2.17 5.03
C GLU A 63 -10.26 2.46 6.52
N LEU A 64 -11.00 1.70 7.31
CA LEU A 64 -10.90 1.66 8.76
C LEU A 64 -10.07 0.45 9.17
N ARG A 65 -8.90 0.72 9.74
CA ARG A 65 -7.97 -0.32 10.22
C ARG A 65 -7.68 -0.12 11.71
N PRO A 66 -7.38 -1.19 12.47
CA PRO A 66 -6.82 -1.08 13.80
C PRO A 66 -5.64 -0.10 13.83
N ARG A 67 -5.56 0.71 14.88
CA ARG A 67 -4.47 1.64 15.16
C ARG A 67 -3.26 0.86 15.69
N VAL A 68 -2.78 -0.05 14.86
CA VAL A 68 -1.53 -0.76 15.05
C VAL A 68 -0.49 -0.02 14.23
N ASP A 69 0.64 0.26 14.87
CA ASP A 69 1.81 0.84 14.22
C ASP A 69 2.45 -0.26 13.35
N TRP A 70 1.85 -0.53 12.20
CA TRP A 70 2.25 -1.55 11.24
C TRP A 70 2.32 -0.96 9.84
N ASP A 71 3.50 -1.02 9.26
CA ASP A 71 3.83 -0.58 7.91
C ASP A 71 4.39 -1.77 7.10
N LYS A 72 4.51 -1.59 5.76
CA LYS A 72 5.03 -2.65 4.91
C LYS A 72 6.48 -3.02 5.25
N GLY A 73 7.28 -2.09 5.77
CA GLY A 73 8.64 -2.34 6.24
C GLY A 73 8.69 -3.27 7.45
N ARG A 74 7.84 -3.05 8.44
CA ARG A 74 7.68 -3.96 9.59
C ARG A 74 7.21 -5.34 9.16
N ALA A 75 6.30 -5.42 8.19
CA ALA A 75 5.86 -6.69 7.63
C ALA A 75 7.01 -7.47 6.98
N VAL A 76 7.82 -6.80 6.16
CA VAL A 76 8.99 -7.43 5.51
C VAL A 76 9.98 -7.93 6.55
N MET A 77 10.34 -7.11 7.53
CA MET A 77 11.30 -7.51 8.58
C MET A 77 10.79 -8.66 9.42
N TYR A 78 9.48 -8.65 9.74
CA TYR A 78 8.85 -9.76 10.45
C TYR A 78 8.94 -11.06 9.65
N ILE A 79 8.63 -11.04 8.35
CA ILE A 79 8.70 -12.24 7.50
C ILE A 79 10.14 -12.77 7.40
N LEU A 80 11.13 -11.89 7.24
CA LEU A 80 12.54 -12.31 7.19
C LEU A 80 12.97 -12.99 8.49
N ALA A 81 12.63 -12.39 9.64
CA ALA A 81 12.96 -12.95 10.95
C ALA A 81 12.24 -14.30 11.20
N GLU A 82 10.95 -14.38 10.91
CA GLU A 82 10.14 -15.59 11.13
C GLU A 82 10.60 -16.77 10.28
N LEU A 83 11.11 -16.49 9.08
CA LEU A 83 11.65 -17.52 8.17
C LEU A 83 13.14 -17.81 8.39
N GLY A 84 13.82 -17.10 9.30
CA GLY A 84 15.27 -17.22 9.49
C GLY A 84 16.09 -16.77 8.27
N LEU A 85 15.55 -15.82 7.50
CA LEU A 85 16.15 -15.25 6.29
C LEU A 85 16.80 -13.88 6.56
N ASP A 86 17.04 -13.55 7.82
CA ASP A 86 17.69 -12.32 8.26
C ASP A 86 19.24 -12.42 8.27
N ALA A 87 19.79 -13.57 7.87
CA ALA A 87 21.22 -13.83 7.76
C ALA A 87 21.92 -13.02 6.63
N GLU A 88 23.24 -12.87 6.74
CA GLU A 88 24.07 -12.08 5.81
C GLU A 88 24.22 -12.71 4.41
N ASP A 89 23.99 -14.03 4.30
CA ASP A 89 24.04 -14.78 3.03
C ASP A 89 22.72 -14.71 2.25
N VAL A 90 21.68 -14.07 2.80
CA VAL A 90 20.39 -13.88 2.14
C VAL A 90 20.19 -12.42 1.74
N VAL A 91 20.00 -12.20 0.44
CA VAL A 91 19.71 -10.87 -0.13
C VAL A 91 18.22 -10.83 -0.54
N PRO A 92 17.33 -10.21 0.26
CA PRO A 92 15.93 -10.08 -0.09
C PRO A 92 15.72 -9.02 -1.16
N PHE A 93 14.75 -9.29 -2.04
CA PHE A 93 14.29 -8.36 -3.05
C PHE A 93 12.88 -7.90 -2.69
N TYR A 94 12.65 -6.60 -2.70
CA TYR A 94 11.32 -6.02 -2.51
C TYR A 94 10.96 -5.15 -3.72
N LEU A 95 9.86 -5.50 -4.40
CA LEU A 95 9.33 -4.78 -5.55
C LEU A 95 7.99 -4.14 -5.16
N GLY A 96 7.83 -2.83 -5.39
CA GLY A 96 6.60 -2.11 -5.06
C GLY A 96 6.35 -0.92 -5.99
N ASP A 97 5.09 -0.52 -6.17
CA ASP A 97 4.66 0.49 -7.15
C ASP A 97 4.14 1.79 -6.51
N ASP A 98 3.72 1.72 -5.24
CA ASP A 98 2.98 2.80 -4.59
C ASP A 98 3.77 3.42 -3.42
N VAL A 99 3.32 4.59 -2.97
CA VAL A 99 3.92 5.34 -1.85
C VAL A 99 3.97 4.51 -0.56
N SER A 100 3.04 3.57 -0.37
CA SER A 100 3.05 2.67 0.78
C SER A 100 4.24 1.68 0.81
N ASP A 101 4.90 1.47 -0.33
CA ASP A 101 6.09 0.62 -0.44
C ASP A 101 7.38 1.31 0.02
N GLU A 102 7.35 2.63 0.20
CA GLU A 102 8.49 3.41 0.70
C GLU A 102 8.93 2.98 2.11
N ASP A 103 7.99 2.51 2.95
CA ASP A 103 8.32 1.96 4.26
C ASP A 103 9.12 0.66 4.13
N ALA A 104 8.78 -0.18 3.14
CA ALA A 104 9.51 -1.41 2.85
C ALA A 104 10.89 -1.12 2.27
N PHE A 105 11.01 -0.18 1.32
CA PHE A 105 12.30 0.24 0.78
C PHE A 105 13.21 0.78 1.88
N ASN A 106 12.68 1.63 2.77
CA ASN A 106 13.42 2.20 3.88
C ASN A 106 13.94 1.12 4.84
N ALA A 107 13.07 0.18 5.22
CA ALA A 107 13.45 -0.91 6.09
C ALA A 107 14.55 -1.76 5.45
N LEU A 108 14.37 -2.17 4.18
CA LEU A 108 15.31 -3.02 3.47
C LEU A 108 16.69 -2.37 3.32
N ASN A 109 16.73 -1.10 2.92
CA ASN A 109 17.98 -0.35 2.79
C ASN A 109 18.68 -0.14 4.14
N GLY A 110 17.91 -0.09 5.23
CA GLY A 110 18.43 0.01 6.60
C GLY A 110 19.22 -1.20 7.08
N ARG A 111 19.16 -2.35 6.38
CA ARG A 111 19.99 -3.53 6.69
C ARG A 111 21.47 -3.32 6.37
N GLY A 112 21.81 -2.37 5.49
CA GLY A 112 23.18 -2.09 5.07
C GLY A 112 23.40 -2.34 3.58
N ILE A 113 24.52 -1.83 3.07
CA ILE A 113 24.87 -1.91 1.64
C ILE A 113 25.00 -3.40 1.24
N GLY A 114 24.24 -3.81 0.22
CA GLY A 114 24.27 -5.18 -0.31
C GLY A 114 23.42 -6.19 0.48
N GLN A 115 22.75 -5.78 1.56
CA GLN A 115 21.93 -6.67 2.39
C GLN A 115 20.42 -6.65 2.03
N GLY A 116 20.08 -6.04 0.90
CA GLY A 116 18.71 -5.98 0.38
C GLY A 116 18.63 -5.15 -0.89
N ILE A 117 17.71 -5.51 -1.77
CA ILE A 117 17.48 -4.85 -3.05
C ILE A 117 16.03 -4.33 -3.09
N SER A 118 15.89 -3.00 -3.12
CA SER A 118 14.61 -2.31 -3.23
C SER A 118 14.40 -1.79 -4.65
N ILE A 119 13.27 -2.16 -5.26
CA ILE A 119 12.96 -1.84 -6.66
C ILE A 119 11.57 -1.19 -6.73
N ILE A 120 11.50 0.01 -7.30
CA ILE A 120 10.20 0.65 -7.59
C ILE A 120 9.70 0.25 -8.98
N VAL A 121 8.42 -0.08 -9.09
CA VAL A 121 7.75 -0.40 -10.36
C VAL A 121 6.95 0.82 -10.78
N ARG A 122 7.56 1.68 -11.59
CA ARG A 122 6.91 2.86 -12.17
C ARG A 122 7.61 3.28 -13.45
N ASP A 123 6.83 3.75 -14.40
CA ASP A 123 7.37 4.37 -15.60
C ASP A 123 8.07 5.70 -15.19
N PRO A 124 9.38 5.85 -15.43
CA PRO A 124 10.10 7.08 -15.11
C PRO A 124 9.62 8.29 -15.91
N GLU A 125 8.91 8.07 -17.02
CA GLU A 125 8.35 9.11 -17.89
C GLU A 125 6.87 9.41 -17.61
N ALA A 126 6.23 8.72 -16.65
CA ALA A 126 4.84 8.97 -16.32
C ALA A 126 4.62 10.36 -15.67
N GLU A 127 3.94 11.27 -16.40
CA GLU A 127 3.59 12.63 -15.93
C GLU A 127 2.40 12.70 -14.94
N LYS A 128 1.96 11.55 -14.40
CA LYS A 128 0.74 11.30 -13.60
C LYS A 128 -0.58 11.28 -14.36
N VAL A 129 -1.38 10.26 -14.04
CA VAL A 129 -2.83 10.26 -14.25
C VAL A 129 -3.47 10.22 -12.86
N ASP A 130 -4.22 11.29 -12.54
CA ASP A 130 -5.19 11.45 -11.44
C ASP A 130 -4.72 11.17 -10.00
N LEU A 131 -3.79 11.99 -9.49
CA LEU A 131 -3.65 12.25 -8.05
C LEU A 131 -4.28 13.61 -7.72
N PRO A 132 -5.25 13.71 -6.79
CA PRO A 132 -5.75 15.00 -6.35
C PRO A 132 -4.65 15.75 -5.61
N GLY A 133 -4.38 16.97 -6.06
CA GLY A 133 -3.28 17.80 -5.53
C GLY A 133 -2.07 17.83 -6.46
N ASN A 134 -2.24 18.47 -7.62
CA ASN A 134 -1.29 19.32 -8.36
C ASN A 134 0.24 19.14 -8.19
N LEU A 135 0.79 17.95 -7.90
CA LEU A 135 2.23 17.78 -8.00
C LEU A 135 2.58 17.36 -9.42
N LYS A 136 3.23 18.28 -10.13
CA LYS A 136 3.82 18.11 -11.47
C LYS A 136 4.97 17.10 -11.54
N GLU A 137 5.35 16.49 -10.41
CA GLU A 137 6.55 15.66 -10.31
C GLU A 137 6.24 14.32 -9.62
N LEU A 138 6.92 13.27 -10.08
CA LEU A 138 6.88 11.95 -9.46
C LEU A 138 7.41 12.02 -8.02
N PRO A 139 6.76 11.38 -7.04
CA PRO A 139 7.25 11.37 -5.67
C PRO A 139 8.68 10.83 -5.58
N MET A 140 9.52 11.41 -4.72
CA MET A 140 10.83 10.83 -4.41
C MET A 140 10.65 9.41 -3.88
N THR A 141 11.54 8.51 -4.29
CA THR A 141 11.57 7.12 -3.81
C THR A 141 12.86 6.82 -3.09
N LYS A 142 12.78 5.93 -2.10
CA LYS A 142 13.92 5.32 -1.42
C LYS A 142 14.37 4.03 -2.11
N ALA A 143 13.67 3.54 -3.13
CA ALA A 143 14.12 2.38 -3.88
C ALA A 143 15.48 2.63 -4.53
N SER A 144 16.33 1.61 -4.54
CA SER A 144 17.68 1.68 -5.14
C SER A 144 17.65 1.49 -6.66
N TYR A 145 16.63 0.79 -7.17
CA TYR A 145 16.46 0.47 -8.58
C TYR A 145 15.01 0.73 -9.03
N SER A 146 14.78 0.72 -10.35
CA SER A 146 13.46 0.89 -10.94
C SER A 146 13.21 -0.07 -12.09
N LEU A 147 11.97 -0.53 -12.20
CA LEU A 147 11.41 -1.21 -13.38
C LEU A 147 10.24 -0.38 -13.89
N ARG A 148 10.06 -0.32 -15.22
CA ARG A 148 9.07 0.57 -15.84
C ARG A 148 7.63 0.10 -15.61
N ASP A 149 7.40 -1.19 -15.73
CA ASP A 149 6.06 -1.77 -15.65
C ASP A 149 6.08 -3.25 -15.25
N THR A 150 4.91 -3.85 -15.17
CA THR A 150 4.74 -5.28 -14.81
C THR A 150 5.35 -6.23 -15.83
N SER A 151 5.53 -5.82 -17.09
CA SER A 151 6.21 -6.64 -18.11
C SER A 151 7.71 -6.71 -17.82
N GLU A 152 8.32 -5.61 -17.40
CA GLU A 152 9.71 -5.61 -16.95
C GLU A 152 9.88 -6.39 -15.64
N VAL A 153 8.90 -6.35 -14.73
CA VAL A 153 8.89 -7.23 -13.54
C VAL A 153 8.93 -8.70 -13.96
N GLN A 154 8.12 -9.11 -14.94
CA GLN A 154 8.12 -10.47 -15.43
C GLN A 154 9.48 -10.86 -16.05
N GLN A 155 10.06 -9.98 -16.88
CA GLN A 155 11.38 -10.23 -17.48
C GLN A 155 12.46 -10.36 -16.41
N PHE A 156 12.47 -9.45 -15.43
CA PHE A 156 13.39 -9.48 -14.30
C PHE A 156 13.30 -10.79 -13.52
N LEU A 157 12.10 -11.22 -13.13
CA LEU A 157 11.91 -12.48 -12.40
C LEU A 157 12.28 -13.71 -13.24
N THR A 158 12.05 -13.65 -14.56
CA THR A 158 12.44 -14.73 -15.48
C THR A 158 13.95 -14.87 -15.56
N GLU A 159 14.68 -13.76 -15.68
CA GLU A 159 16.15 -13.80 -15.71
C GLU A 159 16.73 -14.18 -14.33
N LEU A 160 16.12 -13.71 -13.24
CA LEU A 160 16.53 -14.10 -11.88
C LEU A 160 16.42 -15.62 -11.68
N ALA A 161 15.32 -16.23 -12.09
CA ALA A 161 15.13 -17.68 -12.00
C ALA A 161 16.13 -18.49 -12.85
N ARG A 162 16.68 -17.90 -13.93
CA ARG A 162 17.73 -18.56 -14.72
C ARG A 162 19.08 -18.57 -14.03
N LEU A 163 19.36 -17.59 -13.16
CA LEU A 163 20.60 -17.54 -12.39
C LEU A 163 20.66 -18.65 -11.35
N GLU A 164 19.52 -19.04 -10.77
CA GLU A 164 19.43 -20.18 -9.85
C GLU A 164 19.68 -21.53 -10.54
N CYS A 165 19.40 -21.64 -11.84
CA CYS A 165 19.64 -22.84 -12.64
C CYS A 165 21.09 -22.99 -13.14
N ALA A 166 21.98 -22.04 -12.84
CA ALA A 166 23.36 -22.02 -13.33
C ALA A 166 24.39 -22.64 -12.36
N CYS A 167 23.94 -23.35 -11.32
CA CYS A 167 24.79 -24.08 -10.37
C CYS A 167 24.86 -25.58 -10.68
#